data_AF-A0A0D2J141-F1
#
_entry.id   AF-A0A0D2J141-F1
#
_cell.length_a   1.000
_cell.length_b   1.000
_cell.length_c   1.000
_cell.angle_alpha   90.00
_cell.angle_beta   90.00
_cell.angle_gamma   90.00
#
_symmetry.space_group_name_H-M   'P 1'
#
loop_
_entity.id
_entity.type
_entity.pdbx_description
1 polymer ?
#
loop_
_entity_poly.entity_id
_entity_poly.type
_entity_poly.pdbx_seq_one_letter_code
_entity_poly.pdbx_strand_id
1 'polypeptide(L)'
;MDQSGKNALLDDGYCFACGKNNPAGLGMQVEYTEDQVLCRIELPTRFQGWSGIAHGGVVSTLLDEVMAHAVLHFKGPGVTASMETRYSAPVPLETRLLVKGWIDETRGRMVKTMATVSLAGSDKYLAQATAKFLMPKD
;
A
#
# COMPACT_ATOMS: atom_id res chain seq x y z
N MET A 1 32.62 13.05 2.10
CA MET A 1 32.61 11.90 3.02
C MET A 1 32.00 12.40 4.32
N ASP A 2 30.75 12.04 4.56
CA ASP A 2 30.08 12.22 5.84
C ASP A 2 29.41 10.87 6.18
N GLN A 3 29.69 10.38 7.39
CA GLN A 3 29.43 9.02 7.83
C GLN A 3 28.16 8.97 8.69
N SER A 4 27.00 8.74 8.07
CA SER A 4 25.80 8.28 8.77
C SER A 4 25.38 6.89 8.29
N GLY A 5 26.21 5.90 8.61
CA GLY A 5 26.00 4.47 8.32
C GLY A 5 24.96 3.81 9.24
N LYS A 6 23.67 4.09 9.04
CA LYS A 6 22.55 3.28 9.56
C LYS A 6 21.43 3.22 8.51
N ASN A 7 21.25 2.06 7.86
CA ASN A 7 20.04 1.61 7.13
C ASN A 7 19.15 2.68 6.46
N ALA A 8 19.69 3.47 5.53
CA ALA A 8 18.83 4.29 4.68
C ALA A 8 18.11 3.36 3.67
N LEU A 9 16.78 3.27 3.75
CA LEU A 9 15.98 2.70 2.69
C LEU A 9 16.10 3.63 1.47
N LEU A 10 16.83 3.18 0.46
CA LEU A 10 17.06 3.95 -0.77
C LEU A 10 15.92 3.67 -1.75
N ASP A 11 15.26 4.73 -2.23
CA ASP A 11 14.32 4.65 -3.34
C ASP A 11 15.07 4.93 -4.66
N ASP A 12 15.17 3.91 -5.51
CA ASP A 12 15.74 3.98 -6.86
C ASP A 12 14.66 4.08 -7.97
N GLY A 13 13.40 4.20 -7.57
CA GLY A 13 12.25 4.27 -8.47
C GLY A 13 11.82 2.93 -9.06
N TYR A 14 12.34 1.79 -8.58
CA TYR A 14 11.99 0.44 -9.06
C TYR A 14 11.03 -0.33 -8.15
N CYS A 15 10.44 0.31 -7.12
CA CYS A 15 9.40 -0.29 -6.28
C CYS A 15 8.35 -1.03 -7.13
N PHE A 16 8.03 -2.28 -6.77
CA PHE A 16 7.07 -3.10 -7.51
C PHE A 16 5.67 -2.48 -7.54
N ALA A 17 5.28 -1.72 -6.52
CA ALA A 17 3.97 -1.10 -6.44
C ALA A 17 3.94 0.30 -7.10
N CYS A 18 4.75 1.26 -6.62
CA CYS A 18 4.69 2.67 -7.05
C CYS A 18 5.88 3.13 -7.94
N GLY A 19 6.87 2.27 -8.17
CA GLY A 19 8.10 2.64 -8.87
C GLY A 19 7.85 3.00 -10.33
N LYS A 20 8.10 4.25 -10.71
CA LYS A 20 7.90 4.76 -12.07
C LYS A 20 8.81 4.12 -13.12
N ASN A 21 9.95 3.58 -12.69
CA ASN A 21 10.94 2.96 -13.57
C ASN A 21 10.75 1.45 -13.70
N ASN A 22 9.81 0.83 -12.95
CA ASN A 22 9.58 -0.60 -13.01
C ASN A 22 8.53 -0.96 -14.07
N PRO A 23 8.91 -1.46 -15.26
CA PRO A 23 7.96 -1.80 -16.32
C PRO A 23 7.04 -2.97 -15.97
N ALA A 24 7.42 -3.79 -14.98
CA ALA A 24 6.63 -4.91 -14.47
C ALA A 24 5.81 -4.55 -13.22
N GLY A 25 5.90 -3.30 -12.74
CA GLY A 25 5.22 -2.84 -11.53
C GLY A 25 3.71 -2.63 -11.69
N LEU A 26 3.06 -2.36 -10.56
CA LEU A 26 1.64 -2.00 -10.50
C LEU A 26 1.39 -0.57 -11.01
N GLY A 27 2.40 0.31 -10.93
CA GLY A 27 2.31 1.70 -11.38
C GLY A 27 1.38 2.55 -10.53
N MET A 28 1.28 2.25 -9.23
CA MET A 28 0.45 3.00 -8.29
C MET A 28 0.87 4.46 -8.23
N GLN A 29 -0.10 5.34 -8.34
CA GLN A 29 0.06 6.78 -8.11
C GLN A 29 -0.74 7.15 -6.86
N VAL A 30 -0.03 7.61 -5.84
CA VAL A 30 -0.63 7.96 -4.55
C VAL A 30 -0.89 9.46 -4.45
N GLU A 31 -2.01 9.80 -3.82
CA GLU A 31 -2.44 11.15 -3.47
C GLU A 31 -2.51 11.24 -1.94
N TYR A 32 -1.93 12.29 -1.36
CA TYR A 32 -1.93 12.52 0.07
C TYR A 32 -3.03 13.52 0.45
N THR A 33 -3.82 13.20 1.46
CA THR A 33 -4.75 14.13 2.12
C THR A 33 -4.20 14.56 3.47
N GLU A 34 -5.00 15.30 4.24
CA GLU A 34 -4.65 15.71 5.61
C GLU A 34 -4.32 14.52 6.52
N ASP A 35 -5.04 13.41 6.37
CA ASP A 35 -5.02 12.27 7.30
C ASP A 35 -4.88 10.88 6.61
N GLN A 36 -4.93 10.83 5.27
CA GLN A 36 -5.01 9.58 4.50
C GLN A 36 -4.14 9.60 3.25
N VAL A 37 -3.92 8.41 2.70
CA VAL A 37 -3.33 8.17 1.38
C VAL A 37 -4.36 7.50 0.50
N LEU A 38 -4.53 8.00 -0.72
CA LEU A 38 -5.46 7.52 -1.73
C LEU A 38 -4.70 7.00 -2.94
N CYS A 39 -5.20 5.95 -3.57
CA CYS A 39 -4.78 5.54 -4.91
C CYS A 39 -5.99 5.14 -5.73
N ARG A 40 -6.13 5.71 -6.94
CA ARG A 40 -7.11 5.29 -7.94
C ARG A 40 -6.38 4.45 -8.98
N ILE A 41 -6.81 3.22 -9.17
CA ILE A 41 -6.11 2.27 -10.02
C ILE A 41 -7.08 1.36 -10.77
N GLU A 42 -6.70 0.94 -11.96
CA GLU A 42 -7.35 -0.10 -12.73
C GLU A 42 -6.32 -1.21 -12.97
N LEU A 43 -6.60 -2.42 -12.48
CA LEU A 43 -5.67 -3.54 -12.62
C LEU A 43 -5.89 -4.25 -13.97
N PRO A 44 -4.89 -4.31 -14.85
CA PRO A 44 -5.00 -5.02 -16.12
C PRO A 44 -5.02 -6.54 -15.95
N THR A 45 -5.53 -7.24 -16.97
CA THR A 45 -5.65 -8.71 -17.02
C THR A 45 -4.37 -9.48 -16.65
N ARG A 46 -3.17 -8.92 -16.85
CA ARG A 46 -1.90 -9.57 -16.45
C ARG A 46 -1.77 -9.84 -14.94
N PHE A 47 -2.58 -9.20 -14.09
CA PHE A 47 -2.60 -9.41 -12.63
C PHE A 47 -3.65 -10.42 -12.17
N GLN A 48 -4.15 -11.24 -13.09
CA GLN A 48 -5.20 -12.22 -12.85
C GLN A 48 -4.76 -13.34 -11.90
N GLY A 49 -5.62 -13.63 -10.91
CA GLY A 49 -5.55 -14.88 -10.14
C GLY A 49 -6.57 -15.90 -10.64
N TRP A 50 -7.83 -15.48 -10.75
CA TRP A 50 -8.94 -16.24 -11.36
C TRP A 50 -9.55 -15.43 -12.50
N SER A 51 -10.27 -16.05 -13.43
CA SER A 51 -10.87 -15.35 -14.58
C SER A 51 -11.59 -14.05 -14.17
N GLY A 52 -11.08 -12.90 -14.62
CA GLY A 52 -11.61 -11.57 -14.32
C GLY A 52 -11.36 -11.03 -12.90
N ILE A 53 -10.61 -11.75 -12.06
CA ILE A 53 -10.37 -11.44 -10.65
C ILE A 53 -8.88 -11.24 -10.39
N ALA A 54 -8.53 -10.14 -9.73
CA ALA A 54 -7.16 -9.85 -9.33
C ALA A 54 -6.61 -10.91 -8.37
N HIS A 55 -5.34 -11.29 -8.56
CA HIS A 55 -4.66 -12.19 -7.64
C HIS A 55 -4.61 -11.59 -6.23
N GLY A 56 -4.89 -12.39 -5.20
CA GLY A 56 -4.91 -11.91 -3.81
C GLY A 56 -3.61 -11.22 -3.40
N GLY A 57 -2.46 -11.76 -3.82
CA GLY A 57 -1.15 -11.14 -3.62
C GLY A 57 -1.05 -9.71 -4.17
N VAL A 58 -1.62 -9.44 -5.34
CA VAL A 58 -1.62 -8.08 -5.94
C VAL A 58 -2.48 -7.14 -5.09
N VAL A 59 -3.65 -7.60 -4.65
CA VAL A 59 -4.54 -6.82 -3.79
C VAL A 59 -3.88 -6.52 -2.44
N SER A 60 -3.18 -7.49 -1.83
CA SER A 60 -2.42 -7.25 -0.61
C SER A 60 -1.27 -6.27 -0.82
N THR A 61 -0.61 -6.27 -1.99
CA THR A 61 0.40 -5.27 -2.33
C THR A 61 -0.20 -3.87 -2.42
N LEU A 62 -1.39 -3.71 -3.03
CA LEU A 62 -2.06 -2.41 -3.06
C LEU A 62 -2.31 -1.86 -1.65
N LEU A 63 -2.77 -2.72 -0.74
CA LEU A 63 -3.07 -2.38 0.64
C LEU A 63 -1.79 -2.03 1.43
N ASP A 64 -0.74 -2.85 1.32
CA ASP A 64 0.55 -2.60 1.95
C ASP A 64 1.13 -1.24 1.49
N GLU A 65 1.08 -0.97 0.19
CA GLU A 65 1.67 0.24 -0.40
C GLU A 65 1.04 1.53 0.14
N VAL A 66 -0.29 1.63 0.20
CA VAL A 66 -0.94 2.83 0.75
C VAL A 66 -0.68 3.00 2.25
N MET A 67 -0.55 1.90 3.01
CA MET A 67 -0.18 1.97 4.42
C MET A 67 1.28 2.37 4.61
N ALA A 68 2.18 1.85 3.78
CA ALA A 68 3.59 2.20 3.77
C ALA A 68 3.79 3.68 3.44
N HIS A 69 3.07 4.20 2.43
CA HIS A 69 3.06 5.63 2.11
C HIS A 69 2.49 6.49 3.23
N ALA A 70 1.45 6.04 3.94
CA ALA A 70 0.93 6.76 5.09
C ALA A 70 1.99 6.87 6.20
N VAL A 71 2.69 5.76 6.51
CA VAL A 71 3.79 5.78 7.49
C VAL A 71 4.93 6.68 7.02
N LEU A 72 5.38 6.52 5.78
CA LEU A 72 6.46 7.32 5.19
C LEU A 72 6.17 8.82 5.28
N HIS A 73 4.97 9.23 4.90
CA HIS A 73 4.58 10.64 4.86
C HIS A 73 4.40 11.25 6.26
N PHE A 74 3.73 10.55 7.18
CA PHE A 74 3.35 11.11 8.48
C PHE A 74 4.31 10.78 9.64
N LYS A 75 5.20 9.78 9.48
CA LYS A 75 6.12 9.30 10.53
C LYS A 75 7.57 9.12 10.06
N GLY A 76 7.82 9.08 8.76
CA GLY A 76 9.15 8.81 8.18
C GLY A 76 9.35 7.34 7.78
N PRO A 77 10.56 6.96 7.35
CA PRO A 77 10.82 5.63 6.80
C PRO A 77 10.65 4.53 7.85
N GLY A 78 9.90 3.49 7.50
CA GLY A 78 9.67 2.31 8.32
C GLY A 78 9.39 1.09 7.44
N VAL A 79 9.46 -0.10 8.02
CA VAL A 79 9.24 -1.37 7.30
C VAL A 79 8.02 -2.11 7.83
N THR A 80 7.29 -2.80 6.96
CA THR A 80 6.17 -3.66 7.35
C THR A 80 6.68 -4.78 8.25
N ALA A 81 6.20 -4.84 9.50
CA ALA A 81 6.54 -5.89 10.46
C ALA A 81 5.51 -7.03 10.45
N SER A 82 4.24 -6.70 10.24
CA SER A 82 3.15 -7.68 10.07
C SER A 82 1.99 -7.06 9.34
N MET A 83 1.27 -7.84 8.54
CA MET A 83 0.03 -7.44 7.89
C MET A 83 -0.98 -8.58 7.91
N GLU A 84 -2.24 -8.26 8.19
CA GLU A 84 -3.38 -9.16 8.06
C GLU A 84 -4.35 -8.58 7.03
N THR A 85 -4.68 -9.35 6.00
CA THR A 85 -5.63 -8.95 4.94
C THR A 85 -6.88 -9.79 5.00
N ARG A 86 -8.05 -9.15 4.89
CA ARG A 86 -9.36 -9.78 4.80
C ARG A 86 -10.00 -9.47 3.46
N TYR A 87 -10.37 -10.51 2.74
CA TYR A 87 -11.06 -10.43 1.45
C TYR A 87 -12.55 -10.67 1.66
N SER A 88 -13.35 -9.62 1.48
CA SER A 88 -14.81 -9.65 1.66
C SER A 88 -15.56 -9.96 0.36
N ALA A 89 -14.96 -9.67 -0.80
CA ALA A 89 -15.48 -9.98 -2.12
C ALA A 89 -14.35 -10.05 -3.16
N PRO A 90 -14.58 -10.67 -4.33
CA PRO A 90 -13.63 -10.62 -5.44
C PRO A 90 -13.30 -9.17 -5.85
N VAL A 91 -12.03 -8.91 -6.15
CA VAL A 91 -11.58 -7.64 -6.72
C VAL A 91 -11.53 -7.79 -8.25
N PRO A 92 -12.40 -7.10 -9.01
CA PRO A 92 -12.43 -7.24 -10.45
C PRO A 92 -11.21 -6.58 -11.11
N LEU A 93 -10.75 -7.17 -12.22
CA LEU A 93 -9.79 -6.55 -13.14
C LEU A 93 -10.51 -5.55 -14.06
N GLU A 94 -9.75 -4.70 -14.74
CA GLU A 94 -10.23 -3.77 -15.78
C GLU A 94 -11.40 -2.90 -15.29
N THR A 95 -11.42 -2.64 -13.98
CA THR A 95 -12.43 -1.86 -13.28
C THR A 95 -11.73 -0.85 -12.37
N ARG A 96 -12.25 0.37 -12.32
CA ARG A 96 -11.69 1.43 -11.46
C ARG A 96 -11.90 1.12 -9.99
N LEU A 97 -10.79 1.03 -9.26
CA LEU A 97 -10.72 0.80 -7.82
C LEU A 97 -10.30 2.08 -7.09
N LEU A 98 -10.72 2.17 -5.83
CA LEU A 98 -10.20 3.14 -4.87
C LEU A 98 -9.56 2.39 -3.71
N VAL A 99 -8.28 2.68 -3.50
CA VAL A 99 -7.47 2.17 -2.39
C VAL A 99 -7.21 3.31 -1.41
N LYS A 100 -7.40 3.07 -0.12
CA LYS A 100 -7.17 4.04 0.96
C LYS A 100 -6.28 3.43 2.02
N GLY A 101 -5.36 4.20 2.58
CA GLY A 101 -4.52 3.80 3.72
C GLY A 101 -4.34 4.95 4.71
N TRP A 102 -4.27 4.63 6.00
CA TRP A 102 -4.10 5.63 7.07
C TRP A 102 -3.44 5.03 8.30
N ILE A 103 -2.94 5.91 9.18
CA ILE A 103 -2.42 5.55 10.50
C ILE A 103 -3.59 5.49 11.48
N ASP A 104 -3.72 4.35 12.18
CA ASP A 104 -4.71 4.14 13.23
C ASP A 104 -4.12 4.54 14.60
N GLU A 105 -2.91 4.09 14.90
CA GLU A 105 -2.28 4.32 16.20
C GLU A 105 -0.75 4.31 16.11
N THR A 106 -0.07 5.06 16.96
CA THR A 106 1.40 4.97 17.13
C THR A 106 1.73 4.65 18.59
N ARG A 107 2.54 3.60 18.81
CA ARG A 107 3.04 3.20 20.13
C ARG A 107 4.55 2.96 20.09
N GLY A 108 5.31 3.90 20.63
CA GLY A 108 6.78 3.86 20.55
C GLY A 108 7.22 3.79 19.09
N ARG A 109 8.00 2.76 18.74
CA ARG A 109 8.48 2.53 17.36
C ARG A 109 7.52 1.71 16.50
N MET A 110 6.34 1.37 16.98
CA MET A 110 5.35 0.60 16.22
C MET A 110 4.21 1.50 15.76
N VAL A 111 3.96 1.55 14.46
CA VAL A 111 2.86 2.30 13.85
C VAL A 111 1.84 1.31 13.32
N LYS A 112 0.62 1.36 13.86
CA LYS A 112 -0.51 0.56 13.39
C LYS A 112 -1.24 1.32 12.30
N THR A 113 -1.57 0.63 11.22
CA THR A 113 -2.21 1.21 10.02
C THR A 113 -3.39 0.37 9.59
N MET A 114 -4.27 0.99 8.82
CA MET A 114 -5.41 0.33 8.17
C MET A 114 -5.48 0.74 6.70
N ALA A 115 -5.99 -0.16 5.86
CA ALA A 115 -6.26 0.13 4.47
C ALA A 115 -7.46 -0.63 3.92
N THR A 116 -8.04 -0.10 2.84
CA THR A 116 -9.23 -0.66 2.19
C THR A 116 -9.13 -0.59 0.67
N VAL A 117 -9.73 -1.56 -0.01
CA VAL A 117 -9.98 -1.56 -1.46
C VAL A 117 -11.49 -1.57 -1.69
N SER A 118 -11.98 -0.70 -2.56
CA SER A 118 -13.39 -0.58 -2.97
C SER A 118 -13.49 -0.34 -4.47
N LEU A 119 -14.67 -0.54 -5.05
CA LEU A 119 -14.97 0.04 -6.37
C LEU A 119 -14.99 1.56 -6.26
N ALA A 120 -14.50 2.26 -7.29
CA ALA A 120 -14.60 3.71 -7.32
C ALA A 120 -16.08 4.16 -7.22
N GLY A 121 -16.39 4.98 -6.20
CA GLY A 121 -17.75 5.45 -5.94
C GLY A 121 -18.62 4.53 -5.06
N SER A 122 -18.06 3.46 -4.48
CA SER A 122 -18.74 2.58 -3.55
C SER A 122 -18.13 2.67 -2.14
N ASP A 123 -18.97 2.62 -1.11
CA ASP A 123 -18.53 2.53 0.28
C ASP A 123 -18.32 1.09 0.77
N LYS A 124 -18.65 0.09 -0.08
CA LYS A 124 -18.46 -1.32 0.26
C LYS A 124 -17.03 -1.76 -0.05
N TYR A 125 -16.31 -2.18 0.99
CA TYR A 125 -14.98 -2.74 0.84
C TYR A 125 -15.02 -4.15 0.22
N LEU A 126 -14.17 -4.36 -0.77
CA LEU A 126 -13.88 -5.66 -1.37
C LEU A 126 -12.79 -6.38 -0.57
N ALA A 127 -11.79 -5.64 -0.09
CA ALA A 127 -10.76 -6.12 0.80
C ALA A 127 -10.34 -5.01 1.78
N GLN A 128 -9.77 -5.41 2.91
CA GLN A 128 -9.21 -4.51 3.91
C GLN A 128 -7.98 -5.14 4.58
N ALA A 129 -7.09 -4.32 5.10
CA ALA A 129 -5.94 -4.79 5.85
C ALA A 129 -5.71 -3.96 7.11
N THR A 130 -5.09 -4.60 8.11
CA THR A 130 -4.42 -3.92 9.20
C THR A 130 -2.95 -4.32 9.16
N ALA A 131 -2.06 -3.36 9.41
CA ALA A 131 -0.63 -3.64 9.45
C ALA A 131 0.04 -2.96 10.64
N LYS A 132 1.26 -3.41 10.91
CA LYS A 132 2.17 -2.82 11.86
C LYS A 132 3.47 -2.52 11.13
N PHE A 133 3.94 -1.28 11.24
CA PHE A 133 5.21 -0.82 10.70
C PHE A 133 6.18 -0.56 11.83
N LEU A 134 7.41 -1.04 11.68
CA LEU A 134 8.49 -0.83 12.63
C LEU A 134 9.37 0.32 12.16
N MET A 135 9.45 1.35 12.99
CA MET A 135 10.32 2.51 12.79
C MET A 135 11.77 2.15 13.21
N PRO A 136 12.79 2.71 12.54
CA PRO A 136 14.19 2.55 12.94
C PRO A 136 14.41 3.05 14.37
N LYS A 137 15.50 2.60 14.98
CA LYS A 137 15.99 3.23 16.22
C LYS A 137 16.72 4.50 15.85
N ASP A 138 16.59 5.52 16.70
CA ASP A 138 17.44 6.72 16.67
C ASP A 138 18.95 6.34 16.67
#